data_AF-A0A941JJE9-F1
#
_entry.id   AF-A0A941JJE9-F1
#
_cell.length_a   1.000
_cell.length_b   1.000
_cell.length_c   1.000
_cell.angle_alpha   90.00
_cell.angle_beta   90.00
_cell.angle_gamma   90.00
#
_symmetry.space_group_name_H-M   'P 1'
#
loop_
_entity.id
_entity.type
_entity.pdbx_description
1 polymer ?
#
loop_
_entity_poly.entity_id
_entity_poly.type
_entity_poly.pdbx_seq_one_letter_code
_entity_poly.pdbx_strand_id
1 'polypeptide(L)'
;DQDLLARRLASEVALASVLEKALLLQRTLLTGKKEPNVAANELAVAAVNQESDTLDREVRHLQTELGLRRERANNSPMAIIQRNSTRAQGSRGIYEGDPVPNRLHQLQKGAGNLP
;
A
#
# COMPACT_ATOMS: atom_id res chain seq x y z
N ASP A 1 0.87 -2.24 -12.90
CA ASP A 1 1.64 -1.48 -11.88
C ASP A 1 1.06 -0.10 -11.59
N GLN A 2 0.87 0.78 -12.58
CA GLN A 2 0.27 2.11 -12.35
C GLN A 2 -1.12 2.07 -11.72
N ASP A 3 -2.02 1.18 -12.17
CA ASP A 3 -3.37 1.03 -11.58
C ASP A 3 -3.32 0.60 -10.09
N LEU A 4 -2.37 -0.27 -9.73
CA LEU A 4 -2.18 -0.68 -8.33
C LEU A 4 -1.69 0.47 -7.46
N LEU A 5 -0.74 1.28 -7.96
CA LEU A 5 -0.25 2.46 -7.25
C LEU A 5 -1.34 3.53 -7.14
N ALA A 6 -2.11 3.76 -8.20
CA ALA A 6 -3.21 4.71 -8.22
C ALA A 6 -4.31 4.33 -7.21
N ARG A 7 -4.72 3.06 -7.15
CA ARG A 7 -5.69 2.56 -6.16
C ARG A 7 -5.20 2.71 -4.73
N ARG A 8 -3.91 2.46 -4.47
CA ARG A 8 -3.31 2.64 -3.14
C ARG A 8 -3.30 4.09 -2.72
N LEU A 9 -2.82 4.98 -3.59
CA LEU A 9 -2.83 6.42 -3.35
C LEU A 9 -4.26 6.92 -3.11
N ALA A 10 -5.22 6.51 -3.93
CA ALA A 10 -6.62 6.87 -3.74
C ALA A 10 -7.14 6.42 -2.36
N SER A 11 -6.75 5.23 -1.90
CA SER A 11 -7.13 4.72 -0.59
C SER A 11 -6.46 5.48 0.57
N GLU A 12 -5.20 5.89 0.42
CA GLU A 12 -4.51 6.75 1.40
C GLU A 12 -5.12 8.16 1.47
N VAL A 13 -5.44 8.75 0.31
CA VAL A 13 -6.11 10.06 0.24
C VAL A 13 -7.51 9.99 0.84
N ALA A 14 -8.26 8.92 0.58
CA ALA A 14 -9.56 8.70 1.19
C ALA A 14 -9.46 8.64 2.73
N LEU A 15 -8.49 7.87 3.26
CA LEU A 15 -8.27 7.78 4.70
C LEU A 15 -7.84 9.12 5.31
N ALA A 16 -6.96 9.87 4.64
CA ALA A 16 -6.56 11.20 5.08
C ALA A 16 -7.74 12.19 5.11
N SER A 17 -8.65 12.12 4.12
CA SER A 17 -9.87 12.94 4.10
C SER A 17 -10.82 12.57 5.25
N VAL A 18 -10.94 11.28 5.59
CA VAL A 18 -11.74 10.85 6.75
C VAL A 18 -11.11 11.35 8.06
N LEU A 19 -9.79 11.25 8.21
CA LEU A 19 -9.08 11.79 9.36
C LEU A 19 -9.28 13.31 9.51
N GLU A 20 -9.23 14.06 8.42
CA GLU A 20 -9.50 15.50 8.42
C GLU A 20 -10.93 15.81 8.90
N LYS A 21 -11.93 15.08 8.39
CA LYS A 21 -13.33 15.22 8.81
C LYS A 21 -13.53 14.87 10.28
N ALA A 22 -12.91 13.80 10.77
CA ALA A 22 -12.96 13.40 12.18
C ALA A 22 -12.34 14.50 13.08
N LEU A 23 -11.21 15.04 12.67
CA LEU A 23 -10.57 16.16 13.34
C LEU A 23 -11.45 17.40 13.33
N LEU A 24 -12.12 17.75 12.23
CA LEU A 24 -13.08 18.86 12.20
C LEU A 24 -14.25 18.62 13.18
N LEU A 25 -14.84 17.42 13.16
CA LEU A 25 -15.92 17.04 14.07
C LEU A 25 -15.51 17.16 15.54
N GLN A 26 -14.28 16.78 15.88
CA GLN A 26 -13.74 16.94 17.23
C GLN A 26 -13.75 18.41 17.68
N ARG A 27 -13.34 19.35 16.82
CA ARG A 27 -13.38 20.79 17.14
C ARG A 27 -14.83 21.27 17.25
N THR A 28 -15.73 20.75 16.42
CA THR A 28 -17.16 21.08 16.48
C THR A 28 -17.78 20.60 17.79
N LEU A 29 -17.50 19.38 18.25
CA LEU A 29 -17.97 18.86 19.54
C LEU A 29 -17.44 19.70 20.71
N LEU A 30 -16.15 20.02 20.71
CA LEU A 30 -15.54 20.84 21.76
C LEU A 30 -16.09 22.27 21.79
N THR A 31 -16.39 22.84 20.63
CA THR A 31 -17.05 24.15 20.53
C THR A 31 -18.50 24.05 20.99
N GLY A 32 -19.23 23.01 20.57
CA GLY A 32 -20.60 22.75 21.00
C GLY A 32 -20.73 22.54 22.50
N LYS A 33 -19.72 21.94 23.16
CA LYS A 33 -19.67 21.82 24.62
C LYS A 33 -19.66 23.18 25.34
N LYS A 34 -19.10 24.22 24.71
CA LYS A 34 -19.00 25.57 25.27
C LYS A 34 -20.25 26.42 24.98
N GLU A 35 -21.18 25.89 24.20
CA GLU A 35 -22.45 26.58 23.94
C GLU A 35 -23.25 26.69 25.25
N PRO A 36 -23.83 27.86 25.59
CA PRO A 36 -24.45 28.08 26.89
C PRO A 36 -25.53 27.07 27.31
N ASN A 37 -26.38 26.63 26.39
CA ASN A 37 -27.43 25.66 26.68
C ASN A 37 -26.88 24.26 26.94
N VAL A 38 -25.78 23.89 26.26
CA VAL A 38 -25.07 22.63 26.51
C VAL A 38 -24.28 22.71 27.82
N ALA A 39 -23.53 23.79 28.04
CA ALA A 39 -22.69 23.97 29.22
C ALA A 39 -23.48 24.06 30.53
N ALA A 40 -24.72 24.55 30.47
CA ALA A 40 -25.64 24.57 31.61
C ALA A 40 -26.32 23.21 31.89
N ASN A 41 -26.12 22.21 31.03
CA ASN A 41 -26.75 20.89 31.13
C ASN A 41 -25.71 19.79 31.32
N GLU A 42 -25.59 19.28 32.55
CA GLU A 42 -24.61 18.24 32.89
C GLU A 42 -24.74 16.96 32.06
N LEU A 43 -25.97 16.54 31.71
CA LEU A 43 -26.20 15.37 30.85
C LEU A 43 -25.68 15.62 29.44
N ALA A 44 -25.87 16.83 28.91
CA ALA A 44 -25.37 17.21 27.60
C ALA A 44 -23.83 17.29 27.59
N VAL A 45 -23.23 17.86 28.63
CA VAL A 45 -21.75 17.89 28.80
C VAL A 45 -21.18 16.48 28.88
N ALA A 46 -21.80 15.58 29.67
CA ALA A 46 -21.38 14.19 29.80
C ALA A 46 -21.46 13.46 28.46
N ALA A 47 -22.55 13.62 27.71
CA ALA A 47 -22.69 13.04 26.38
C ALA A 47 -21.62 13.56 25.41
N VAL A 48 -21.38 14.87 25.37
CA VAL A 48 -20.34 15.44 24.49
C VAL A 48 -18.94 14.95 24.87
N ASN A 49 -18.65 14.77 26.16
CA ASN A 49 -17.37 14.18 26.60
C ASN A 49 -17.24 12.72 26.15
N GLN A 50 -18.27 11.90 26.33
CA GLN A 50 -18.27 10.50 25.89
C GLN A 50 -18.05 10.37 24.38
N GLU A 51 -18.74 11.19 23.58
CA GLU A 51 -18.59 11.21 22.13
C GLU A 51 -17.21 11.73 21.72
N SER A 52 -16.70 12.77 22.40
CA SER A 52 -15.34 13.28 22.15
C SER A 52 -14.27 12.22 22.43
N ASP A 53 -14.39 11.48 23.54
CA ASP A 53 -13.46 10.40 23.90
C ASP A 53 -13.51 9.24 22.89
N THR A 54 -14.70 8.94 22.38
CA THR A 54 -14.88 7.91 21.35
C THR A 54 -14.26 8.35 20.03
N LEU A 55 -14.51 9.59 19.62
CA LEU A 55 -13.91 10.17 18.42
C LEU A 55 -12.38 10.26 18.52
N ASP A 56 -11.85 10.57 19.70
CA ASP A 56 -10.41 10.59 19.98
C ASP A 56 -9.75 9.24 19.73
N ARG A 57 -10.39 8.15 20.17
CA ARG A 57 -9.92 6.79 19.91
C ARG A 57 -9.95 6.48 18.41
N GLU A 58 -11.01 6.88 17.72
CA GLU A 58 -11.14 6.66 16.28
C GLU A 58 -10.09 7.45 15.48
N VAL A 59 -9.82 8.71 15.85
CA VAL A 59 -8.75 9.52 15.24
C VAL A 59 -7.39 8.82 15.40
N ARG A 60 -7.10 8.25 16.58
CA ARG A 60 -5.85 7.49 16.80
C ARG A 60 -5.81 6.23 15.95
N HIS A 61 -6.92 5.49 15.83
CA HIS A 61 -7.00 4.33 14.96
C HIS A 61 -6.74 4.69 13.49
N LEU A 62 -7.35 5.77 12.99
CA LEU A 62 -7.15 6.25 11.62
C LEU A 62 -5.69 6.69 11.38
N GLN A 63 -5.05 7.34 12.36
CA GLN A 63 -3.63 7.68 12.29
C GLN A 63 -2.74 6.44 12.23
N THR A 64 -3.00 5.43 13.05
CA THR A 64 -2.28 4.14 13.02
C THR A 64 -2.47 3.45 11.68
N GLU A 65 -3.70 3.41 11.15
CA GLU A 65 -3.98 2.79 9.86
C GLU A 65 -3.25 3.52 8.71
N LEU A 66 -3.23 4.86 8.72
CA LEU A 66 -2.52 5.65 7.73
C LEU A 66 -1.00 5.40 7.81
N GLY A 67 -0.45 5.32 9.03
CA GLY A 67 0.94 4.96 9.27
C GLY A 67 1.29 3.59 8.70
N LEU A 68 0.49 2.57 9.03
CA LEU A 68 0.68 1.20 8.56
C LEU A 68 0.62 1.10 7.02
N ARG A 69 -0.30 1.83 6.38
CA ARG A 69 -0.42 1.87 4.92
C ARG A 69 0.83 2.46 4.27
N ARG A 70 1.35 3.57 4.82
CA ARG A 70 2.62 4.19 4.36
C ARG A 70 3.82 3.27 4.55
N GLU A 71 3.95 2.60 5.69
CA GLU A 71 5.03 1.63 5.94
C GLU A 71 4.98 0.45 4.95
N ARG A 72 3.79 -0.11 4.71
CA ARG A 72 3.60 -1.19 3.72
C ARG A 72 3.86 -0.72 2.30
N ALA A 73 3.47 0.49 1.96
CA ALA A 73 3.73 1.11 0.66
C ALA A 73 5.23 1.28 0.41
N ASN A 74 6.03 1.63 1.42
CA ASN A 74 7.49 1.71 1.30
C ASN A 74 8.13 0.33 1.11
N ASN A 75 7.60 -0.72 1.75
CA ASN A 75 8.22 -2.05 1.76
C ASN A 75 7.87 -2.95 0.57
N SER A 76 6.76 -2.70 -0.16
CA SER A 76 6.18 -3.70 -1.09
C SER A 76 6.45 -3.52 -2.59
N PRO A 77 6.50 -2.31 -3.19
CA PRO A 77 6.73 -2.12 -4.64
C PRO A 77 8.21 -2.03 -5.02
N MET A 78 9.02 -1.29 -4.26
CA MET A 78 10.46 -1.16 -4.50
C MET A 78 11.15 -2.52 -4.44
N ALA A 79 10.80 -3.36 -3.46
CA ALA A 79 11.35 -4.72 -3.35
C ALA A 79 11.01 -5.60 -4.57
N ILE A 80 9.80 -5.48 -5.13
CA ILE A 80 9.39 -6.21 -6.34
C ILE A 80 10.12 -5.66 -7.58
N ILE A 81 10.24 -4.34 -7.70
CA ILE A 81 10.99 -3.68 -8.79
C ILE A 81 12.48 -4.07 -8.74
N GLN A 82 13.10 -4.02 -7.56
CA GLN A 82 14.48 -4.46 -7.33
C GLN A 82 14.64 -5.93 -7.73
N ARG A 83 13.71 -6.80 -7.33
CA ARG A 83 13.77 -8.22 -7.70
C ARG A 83 13.60 -8.45 -9.21
N ASN A 84 12.77 -7.66 -9.88
CA ASN A 84 12.62 -7.72 -11.33
C ASN A 84 13.88 -7.22 -12.05
N SER A 85 14.49 -6.13 -11.58
CA SER A 85 15.74 -5.63 -12.14
C SER A 85 16.91 -6.59 -11.89
N THR A 86 17.01 -7.18 -10.70
CA THR A 86 18.00 -8.23 -10.38
C THR A 86 17.81 -9.46 -11.27
N ARG A 87 16.56 -9.89 -11.53
CA ARG A 87 16.28 -11.01 -12.47
C ARG A 87 16.61 -10.65 -13.92
N ALA A 88 16.28 -9.44 -14.37
CA ALA A 88 16.60 -8.97 -15.72
C ALA A 88 18.11 -8.82 -15.94
N GLN A 89 18.86 -8.39 -14.93
CA GLN A 89 20.33 -8.32 -14.96
C GLN A 89 20.97 -9.71 -14.91
N GLY A 90 20.45 -10.64 -14.09
CA GLY A 90 20.91 -12.04 -14.06
C GLY A 90 20.60 -12.82 -15.34
N SER A 91 19.51 -12.46 -16.04
CA SER A 91 19.11 -13.06 -17.32
C SER A 91 20.03 -12.67 -18.50
N ARG A 92 20.79 -11.57 -18.39
CA ARG A 92 21.78 -11.18 -19.42
C ARG A 92 23.00 -12.09 -19.49
N GLY A 93 23.15 -13.05 -18.56
CA GLY A 93 24.25 -14.01 -18.53
C GLY A 93 23.94 -15.40 -19.10
N ILE A 94 22.68 -15.71 -19.43
CA ILE A 94 22.34 -17.01 -20.02
C ILE A 94 22.44 -16.89 -21.54
N TYR A 95 23.66 -17.00 -22.05
CA TYR A 95 23.92 -17.25 -23.46
C TYR A 95 23.50 -18.70 -23.74
N GLU A 96 22.30 -18.90 -24.29
CA GLU A 96 21.85 -20.21 -24.80
C GLU A 96 22.51 -20.46 -26.17
N GLY A 97 23.84 -20.54 -26.17
CA GLY A 97 24.61 -21.08 -27.28
C GLY A 97 24.69 -22.58 -27.14
N ASP A 98 24.35 -23.32 -28.18
CA ASP A 98 24.57 -24.77 -28.25
C ASP A 98 26.04 -25.06 -27.86
N PRO A 99 26.32 -25.78 -26.75
CA PRO A 99 27.70 -25.97 -26.28
C PRO A 99 28.52 -26.86 -27.22
N VAL A 100 27.89 -27.49 -28.20
CA VAL A 100 28.53 -28.40 -29.15
C VAL A 100 28.48 -27.79 -30.55
N PRO A 101 29.61 -27.31 -31.08
CA PRO A 101 29.70 -26.94 -32.49
C PRO A 101 29.35 -28.15 -33.37
N ASN A 102 28.66 -27.92 -34.48
CA ASN A 102 28.40 -28.93 -35.50
C ASN A 102 27.42 -30.07 -35.16
N ARG A 103 26.44 -29.84 -34.27
CA ARG A 103 25.35 -30.80 -34.04
C ARG A 103 24.61 -31.20 -35.34
N LEU A 104 24.34 -30.24 -36.22
CA LEU A 104 23.73 -30.49 -37.54
C LEU A 104 24.61 -31.35 -38.47
N HIS A 105 25.93 -31.11 -38.49
CA HIS A 105 26.85 -31.90 -39.32
C HIS A 105 27.03 -33.34 -38.82
N GLN A 106 26.89 -33.59 -37.51
CA GLN A 106 26.92 -34.96 -36.96
C GLN A 106 25.65 -35.73 -37.31
N LEU A 107 24.48 -35.08 -37.26
CA LEU A 107 23.21 -35.69 -37.67
C LEU A 107 23.20 -36.03 -39.17
N GLN A 108 23.80 -35.18 -40.00
CA GLN A 108 23.92 -35.43 -41.44
C GLN A 108 24.89 -36.57 -41.78
N LYS A 109 25.94 -36.80 -40.98
CA LYS A 109 26.84 -37.94 -41.14
C LYS A 109 26.21 -39.27 -40.70
N GLY A 110 25.30 -39.26 -39.73
CA GLY A 110 24.59 -40.46 -39.27
C GLY A 110 23.48 -40.93 -40.21
N ALA A 111 22.86 -40.01 -40.96
CA ALA A 111 21.77 -40.34 -41.89
C ALA A 111 22.24 -40.89 -43.25
N GLY A 112 23.55 -40.86 -43.54
CA GLY A 112 24.12 -41.31 -44.81
C GLY A 112 24.61 -42.76 -44.84
N ASN A 113 24.40 -43.54 -43.77
CA ASN A 113 24.86 -44.92 -43.71
C ASN A 113 23.83 -45.81 -43.02
N LEU A 114 22.79 -46.20 -43.78
CA LEU A 114 21.98 -47.37 -43.50
C LEU A 114 22.07 -48.30 -44.74
N PRO A 115 22.31 -49.60 -44.54
CA PRO A 115 22.55 -50.58 -45.60
C PRO A 115 21.33 -50.86 -46.48
#